data_AF-A0A069D461-F1
#
_entry.id   AF-A0A069D461-F1
#
_cell.length_a   1.000
_cell.length_b   1.000
_cell.length_c   1.000
_cell.angle_alpha   90.00
_cell.angle_beta   90.00
_cell.angle_gamma   90.00
#
_symmetry.space_group_name_H-M   'P 1'
#
loop_
_entity.id
_entity.type
_entity.pdbx_description
1 polymer ?
#
loop_
_entity_poly.entity_id
_entity_poly.type
_entity_poly.pdbx_seq_one_letter_code
_entity_poly.pdbx_strand_id
1 'polypeptide(L)'
;MHNRISAILIAFVGLCSLTTSGYAQNVSTDDSSKPVILYSGTPKKYEIGGIEVTGVKNYEDYVLIGLSGLSVGQTITVPGDDITGAIKRYWRHGLFSNVAITARR
;
A
#
# COMPACT_ATOMS: atom_id res chain seq x y z
N MET A 1 42.72 4.31 47.56
CA MET A 1 41.31 4.33 47.09
C MET A 1 41.17 4.69 45.60
N HIS A 2 42.24 4.68 44.80
CA HIS A 2 42.23 5.10 43.38
C HIS A 2 41.68 4.03 42.42
N ASN A 3 41.99 2.75 42.64
CA ASN A 3 41.60 1.65 41.71
C ASN A 3 40.11 1.29 41.74
N ARG A 4 39.36 1.79 42.75
CA ARG A 4 37.92 1.56 42.90
C ARG A 4 37.12 2.57 42.05
N ILE A 5 37.62 3.80 41.98
CA ILE A 5 37.01 4.93 41.27
C ILE A 5 37.28 4.81 39.76
N SER A 6 38.48 4.35 39.38
CA SER A 6 38.80 4.02 37.98
C SER A 6 37.91 2.89 37.41
N ALA A 7 37.61 1.87 38.23
CA ALA A 7 36.70 0.78 37.83
C ALA A 7 35.26 1.25 37.58
N ILE A 8 34.78 2.27 38.32
CA ILE A 8 33.44 2.83 38.16
C ILE A 8 33.34 3.72 36.90
N LEU A 9 34.41 4.47 36.58
CA LEU A 9 34.46 5.28 35.35
C LEU A 9 34.54 4.43 34.08
N ILE A 10 35.26 3.30 34.11
CA ILE A 10 35.34 2.36 32.97
C ILE A 10 33.99 1.66 32.73
N ALA A 11 33.21 1.40 33.79
CA ALA A 11 31.88 0.81 33.66
C ALA A 11 30.83 1.74 33.01
N PHE A 12 30.97 3.07 33.18
CA PHE A 12 30.02 4.04 32.61
C PHE A 12 30.23 4.26 31.10
N VAL A 13 31.46 4.13 30.61
CA VAL A 13 31.80 4.25 29.17
C VAL A 13 31.43 2.98 28.40
N GLY A 14 31.32 1.83 29.07
CA GLY A 14 30.91 0.56 28.45
C GLY A 14 29.43 0.46 28.08
N LEU A 15 28.57 1.36 28.55
CA LEU A 15 27.12 1.30 28.31
C LEU A 15 26.68 1.99 26.99
N CYS A 16 27.56 2.72 26.32
CA CYS A 16 27.21 3.49 25.11
C CYS A 16 27.61 2.82 23.78
N SER A 17 28.12 1.59 23.79
CA SER A 17 28.61 0.90 22.58
C SER A 17 27.65 -0.10 21.95
N LEU A 18 26.41 -0.20 22.44
CA LEU A 18 25.36 -0.95 21.72
C LEU A 18 24.80 -0.08 20.59
N THR A 19 25.61 0.11 19.55
CA THR A 19 25.13 0.70 18.30
C THR A 19 24.15 -0.28 17.67
N THR A 20 22.87 0.07 17.77
CA THR A 20 21.81 -0.64 17.07
C THR A 20 22.14 -0.62 15.58
N SER A 21 22.39 -1.80 15.00
CA SER A 21 22.56 -1.93 13.56
C SER A 21 21.18 -1.75 12.95
N GLY A 22 20.92 -0.59 12.34
CA GLY A 22 19.67 -0.30 11.68
C GLY A 22 19.52 -1.16 10.43
N TYR A 23 18.67 -2.18 10.46
CA TYR A 23 18.19 -2.82 9.24
C TYR A 23 17.19 -1.88 8.57
N ALA A 24 17.59 -1.20 7.51
CA ALA A 24 16.64 -0.59 6.60
C ALA A 24 15.85 -1.71 5.92
N GLN A 25 14.52 -1.72 6.09
CA GLN A 25 13.67 -2.72 5.46
C GLN A 25 13.63 -2.44 3.95
N ASN A 26 14.23 -3.32 3.16
CA ASN A 26 14.08 -3.30 1.71
C ASN A 26 12.69 -3.86 1.38
N VAL A 27 11.71 -2.98 1.19
CA VAL A 27 10.47 -3.38 0.51
C VAL A 27 10.87 -3.73 -0.92
N SER A 28 11.04 -5.03 -1.19
CA SER A 28 11.05 -5.57 -2.53
C SER A 28 9.64 -5.43 -3.08
N THR A 29 9.31 -4.25 -3.62
CA THR A 29 8.11 -4.11 -4.41
C THR A 29 8.33 -4.96 -5.67
N ASP A 30 7.65 -6.09 -5.74
CA ASP A 30 7.53 -6.91 -6.94
C ASP A 30 6.75 -6.11 -8.00
N ASP A 31 7.40 -5.10 -8.57
CA ASP A 31 6.82 -4.13 -9.52
C ASP A 31 6.77 -4.66 -10.95
N SER A 32 7.30 -5.86 -11.22
CA SER A 32 7.23 -6.47 -12.56
C SER A 32 5.79 -6.78 -12.99
N SER A 33 4.91 -7.06 -12.03
CA SER A 33 3.53 -7.47 -12.28
C SER A 33 2.55 -6.33 -12.57
N LYS A 34 2.91 -5.05 -12.33
CA LYS A 34 1.99 -3.92 -12.49
C LYS A 34 2.14 -3.26 -13.87
N PRO A 35 1.04 -2.94 -14.58
CA PRO A 35 1.10 -2.17 -15.80
C PRO A 35 1.49 -0.71 -15.49
N VAL A 36 2.30 -0.11 -16.37
CA VAL A 36 2.63 1.32 -16.28
C VAL A 36 1.43 2.13 -16.79
N ILE A 37 0.74 2.81 -15.86
CA ILE A 37 -0.38 3.71 -16.18
C ILE A 37 0.13 5.14 -16.14
N LEU A 38 0.24 5.78 -17.31
CA LEU A 38 0.68 7.16 -17.44
C LEU A 38 -0.52 8.11 -17.59
N TYR A 39 -0.70 9.00 -16.63
CA TYR A 39 -1.80 9.97 -16.63
C TYR A 39 -1.60 11.14 -17.60
N SER A 40 -0.36 11.43 -18.00
CA SER A 40 -0.05 12.40 -19.05
C SER A 40 -0.12 11.83 -20.47
N GLY A 41 -0.34 10.51 -20.60
CA GLY A 41 -0.40 9.81 -21.88
C GLY A 41 -1.81 9.78 -22.47
N THR A 42 -1.96 9.01 -23.56
CA THR A 42 -3.27 8.74 -24.15
C THR A 42 -4.02 7.68 -23.33
N PRO A 43 -5.28 7.94 -22.95
CA PRO A 43 -6.11 6.94 -22.29
C PRO A 43 -6.29 5.70 -23.16
N LYS A 44 -6.22 4.52 -22.54
CA LYS A 44 -6.40 3.24 -23.23
C LYS A 44 -7.62 2.51 -22.69
N LYS A 45 -8.31 1.78 -23.57
CA LYS A 45 -9.42 0.92 -23.18
C LYS A 45 -8.89 -0.43 -22.76
N TYR A 46 -9.39 -0.92 -21.63
CA TYR A 46 -9.09 -2.26 -21.10
C TYR A 46 -10.39 -2.95 -20.70
N GLU A 47 -10.38 -4.27 -20.77
CA GLU A 47 -11.43 -5.11 -20.21
C GLU A 47 -11.01 -5.59 -18.81
N ILE A 48 -11.94 -5.58 -17.87
CA ILE A 48 -11.70 -6.08 -16.51
C ILE A 48 -11.78 -7.62 -16.54
N GLY A 49 -10.62 -8.29 -16.51
CA GLY A 49 -10.54 -9.76 -16.47
C GLY A 49 -10.88 -10.38 -15.11
N GLY A 50 -10.79 -9.61 -14.04
CA GLY A 50 -11.10 -10.06 -12.68
C GLY A 50 -10.97 -8.91 -11.67
N ILE A 51 -11.62 -9.03 -10.52
CA ILE A 51 -11.53 -8.08 -9.42
C ILE A 51 -11.21 -8.86 -8.15
N GLU A 52 -10.17 -8.44 -7.45
CA GLU A 52 -9.72 -8.99 -6.18
C GLU A 52 -9.82 -7.90 -5.11
N VAL A 53 -10.46 -8.22 -3.99
CA VAL A 53 -10.65 -7.29 -2.87
C VAL A 53 -9.69 -7.69 -1.75
N THR A 54 -8.95 -6.73 -1.21
CA THR A 54 -8.01 -6.96 -0.10
C THR A 54 -8.11 -5.86 0.96
N GLY A 55 -7.63 -6.16 2.17
CA GLY A 55 -7.55 -5.18 3.27
C GLY A 55 -8.81 -5.02 4.12
N VAL A 56 -9.94 -5.60 3.72
CA VAL A 56 -11.21 -5.54 4.45
C VAL A 56 -11.68 -6.95 4.80
N LYS A 57 -11.98 -7.21 6.07
CA LYS A 57 -12.43 -8.55 6.55
C LYS A 57 -13.91 -8.63 6.92
N ASN A 58 -14.56 -7.48 7.12
CA ASN A 58 -15.92 -7.41 7.68
C ASN A 58 -16.99 -7.22 6.61
N TYR A 59 -16.62 -7.32 5.33
CA TYR A 59 -17.53 -7.13 4.21
C TYR A 59 -17.30 -8.24 3.19
N GLU A 60 -18.38 -8.66 2.57
CA GLU A 60 -18.32 -9.60 1.46
C GLU A 60 -17.81 -8.90 0.20
N ASP A 61 -16.93 -9.58 -0.54
CA ASP A 61 -16.26 -9.02 -1.72
C ASP A 61 -17.25 -8.49 -2.76
N TYR A 62 -18.34 -9.24 -3.00
CA TYR A 62 -19.35 -8.84 -3.99
C TYR A 62 -20.06 -7.53 -3.63
N VAL A 63 -20.18 -7.19 -2.34
CA VAL A 63 -20.78 -5.93 -1.89
C VAL A 63 -19.84 -4.77 -2.21
N LEU A 64 -18.55 -4.95 -1.97
CA LEU A 64 -17.54 -3.94 -2.27
C LEU A 64 -17.39 -3.75 -3.79
N ILE A 65 -17.36 -4.84 -4.54
CA ILE A 65 -17.37 -4.81 -6.01
C ILE A 65 -18.62 -4.08 -6.52
N GLY A 66 -19.80 -4.43 -6.03
CA GLY A 66 -21.05 -3.74 -6.40
C GLY A 66 -21.03 -2.25 -6.08
N LEU A 67 -20.46 -1.87 -4.93
CA LEU A 67 -20.33 -0.48 -4.53
C LEU A 67 -19.37 0.33 -5.43
N SER A 68 -18.28 -0.29 -5.89
CA SER A 68 -17.39 0.32 -6.87
C SER A 68 -18.12 0.67 -8.17
N GLY A 69 -19.16 -0.09 -8.52
CA GLY A 69 -19.85 -0.06 -9.80
C GLY A 69 -18.94 -0.40 -10.98
N LEU A 70 -17.89 -1.18 -10.72
CA LEU A 70 -17.09 -1.89 -11.70
C LEU A 70 -17.59 -3.34 -11.78
N SER A 71 -17.42 -3.98 -12.93
CA SER A 71 -17.81 -5.39 -13.12
C SER A 71 -16.82 -6.12 -14.02
N VAL A 72 -16.64 -7.42 -13.77
CA VAL A 72 -15.84 -8.29 -14.64
C VAL A 72 -16.46 -8.32 -16.05
N GLY A 73 -15.64 -8.22 -17.08
CA GLY A 73 -16.05 -8.10 -18.48
C GLY A 73 -16.41 -6.67 -18.92
N GLN A 74 -16.44 -5.69 -18.01
CA GLN A 74 -16.65 -4.30 -18.37
C GLN A 74 -15.42 -3.73 -19.09
N THR A 75 -15.64 -3.01 -20.18
CA THR A 75 -14.60 -2.17 -20.80
C THR A 75 -14.54 -0.81 -20.12
N ILE A 76 -13.38 -0.44 -19.61
CA ILE A 76 -13.12 0.85 -18.96
C ILE A 76 -11.97 1.60 -19.64
N THR A 77 -11.92 2.91 -19.43
CA THR A 77 -10.80 3.74 -19.92
C THR A 77 -9.82 4.00 -18.78
N VAL A 78 -8.54 3.72 -19.00
CA VAL A 78 -7.47 3.88 -18.00
C VAL A 78 -6.33 4.72 -18.59
N PRO A 79 -5.94 5.83 -17.94
CA PRO A 79 -6.67 6.51 -16.86
C PRO A 79 -8.06 7.02 -17.31
N GLY A 80 -9.03 7.11 -16.39
CA GLY A 80 -10.37 7.58 -16.74
C GLY A 80 -11.32 7.73 -15.55
N ASP A 81 -12.56 8.13 -15.87
CA ASP A 81 -13.58 8.46 -14.88
C ASP A 81 -14.15 7.24 -14.15
N ASP A 82 -14.09 6.05 -14.75
CA ASP A 82 -14.61 4.82 -14.15
C ASP A 82 -13.94 4.53 -12.79
N ILE A 83 -12.62 4.60 -12.75
CA ILE A 83 -11.81 4.39 -11.53
C ILE A 83 -12.03 5.53 -10.53
N THR A 84 -12.05 6.77 -11.02
CA THR A 84 -12.30 7.96 -10.18
C THR A 84 -13.69 7.90 -9.54
N GLY A 85 -14.70 7.45 -10.29
CA GLY A 85 -16.07 7.27 -9.85
C GLY A 85 -16.19 6.18 -8.79
N ALA A 86 -15.52 5.05 -8.98
CA ALA A 86 -15.45 3.97 -7.98
C ALA A 86 -14.88 4.48 -6.64
N ILE A 87 -13.75 5.20 -6.68
CA ILE A 87 -13.15 5.79 -5.46
C ILE A 87 -14.13 6.76 -4.80
N LYS A 88 -14.72 7.70 -5.56
CA LYS A 88 -15.71 8.65 -5.02
C LYS A 88 -16.92 7.97 -4.39
N ARG A 89 -17.40 6.86 -4.96
CA ARG A 89 -18.48 6.05 -4.37
C ARG A 89 -18.05 5.54 -3.01
N TYR A 90 -16.91 4.88 -2.89
CA TYR A 90 -16.41 4.40 -1.60
C TYR A 90 -16.29 5.50 -0.54
N TRP A 91 -15.71 6.65 -0.89
CA TRP A 91 -15.60 7.79 0.02
C TRP A 91 -16.95 8.33 0.48
N ARG A 92 -17.95 8.39 -0.41
CA ARG A 92 -19.30 8.87 -0.07
C ARG A 92 -19.99 8.00 0.97
N HIS A 93 -19.69 6.70 1.04
CA HIS A 93 -20.25 5.83 2.06
C HIS A 93 -19.63 6.06 3.46
N GLY A 94 -18.46 6.70 3.55
CA GLY A 94 -17.83 7.03 4.83
C GLY A 94 -17.33 5.83 5.64
N LEU A 95 -17.27 4.64 5.03
CA LEU A 95 -16.90 3.38 5.69
C LEU A 95 -15.39 3.09 5.63
N PHE A 96 -14.62 3.89 4.87
CA PHE A 96 -13.22 3.61 4.55
C PHE A 96 -12.34 4.83 4.84
N SER A 97 -11.20 4.60 5.49
CA SER A 97 -10.18 5.63 5.76
C SER A 97 -9.17 5.76 4.62
N ASN A 98 -8.96 4.69 3.86
CA ASN A 98 -8.09 4.65 2.70
C ASN A 98 -8.69 3.73 1.63
N VAL A 99 -8.61 4.16 0.37
CA VAL A 99 -9.10 3.41 -0.78
C VAL A 99 -8.08 3.52 -1.89
N ALA A 100 -7.61 2.39 -2.39
CA ALA A 100 -6.70 2.31 -3.53
C ALA A 100 -7.22 1.27 -4.53
N ILE A 101 -7.16 1.60 -5.81
CA ILE A 101 -7.44 0.66 -6.90
C ILE A 101 -6.13 0.50 -7.67
N THR A 102 -5.68 -0.75 -7.79
CA THR A 102 -4.43 -1.09 -8.50
C THR A 102 -4.75 -2.07 -9.62
N ALA A 103 -3.88 -2.09 -10.63
CA ALA A 103 -3.97 -3.04 -11.73
C ALA A 103 -2.81 -4.03 -11.64
N ARG A 104 -3.07 -5.29 -12.01
CA ARG A 104 -2.09 -6.36 -12.18
C ARG A 104 -2.18 -6.87 -13.62
N ARG A 105 -1.04 -7.31 -14.18
CA ARG A 105 -1.00 -8.06 -15.44
C ARG A 105 -1.54 -9.47 -15.28
#